data_AF-A0ABD6MVP2-F1
#
_entry.id   AF-A0ABD6MVP2-F1
#
_cell.length_a   1.000
_cell.length_b   1.000
_cell.length_c   1.000
_cell.angle_alpha   90.00
_cell.angle_beta   90.00
_cell.angle_gamma   90.00
#
_symmetry.space_group_name_H-M   'P 1'
#
loop_
_entity.id
_entity.type
_entity.pdbx_description
1 polymer ?
#
loop_
_entity_poly.entity_id
_entity_poly.type
_entity_poly.pdbx_seq_one_letter_code
_entity_poly.pdbx_strand_id
1 'polypeptide(L)' 'MKFFTLDKTILMDLSNVTPNDQGILIEGKIMGTMPMKVVLRPEELRAGLKFISPRLIFTLLSMLFRKSGQPKK' A
#
# COMPACT_ATOMS: atom_id res chain seq x y z
N MET A 1 -2.47 -3.75 6.99
CA MET A 1 -3.26 -3.41 5.77
C MET A 1 -2.92 -4.44 4.70
N LYS A 2 -3.90 -4.99 3.97
CA LYS A 2 -3.69 -6.10 3.04
C LYS A 2 -3.75 -5.62 1.59
N PHE A 3 -2.73 -5.93 0.81
CA PHE A 3 -2.76 -5.78 -0.64
C PHE A 3 -3.26 -7.06 -1.28
N PHE A 4 -4.18 -6.94 -2.23
CA PHE A 4 -4.74 -8.05 -2.99
C PHE A 4 -4.20 -8.03 -4.41
N THR A 5 -3.96 -9.21 -4.98
CA THR A 5 -3.72 -9.38 -6.42
C THR A 5 -5.04 -9.16 -7.20
N LEU A 6 -4.94 -9.03 -8.52
CA LEU A 6 -6.11 -9.01 -9.41
C LEU A 6 -6.97 -10.29 -9.24
N ASP A 7 -6.32 -11.39 -8.86
CA ASP A 7 -6.93 -12.69 -8.58
C ASP A 7 -7.50 -12.83 -7.16
N LYS A 8 -7.57 -11.71 -6.42
CA LYS A 8 -8.11 -11.61 -5.05
C LYS A 8 -7.33 -12.39 -3.98
N THR A 9 -6.12 -12.86 -4.29
CA THR A 9 -5.22 -13.47 -3.31
C THR A 9 -4.45 -12.40 -2.52
N ILE A 10 -4.11 -12.68 -1.26
CA ILE A 10 -3.38 -11.74 -0.40
C ILE A 10 -1.93 -11.69 -0.89
N LEU A 11 -1.54 -10.57 -1.51
CA LEU A 11 -0.19 -10.33 -2.01
C LEU A 11 0.76 -9.94 -0.87
N MET A 12 0.37 -8.98 -0.05
CA MET A 12 1.21 -8.43 1.01
C MET A 12 0.36 -8.02 2.22
N ASP A 13 0.76 -8.47 3.40
CA ASP A 13 0.17 -8.05 4.67
C ASP A 13 1.13 -7.10 5.40
N LEU A 14 0.80 -5.81 5.40
CA LEU A 14 1.55 -4.77 6.10
C LEU A 14 1.37 -4.93 7.61
N SER A 15 2.47 -5.22 8.30
CA SER A 15 2.53 -5.47 9.74
C SER A 15 2.92 -4.22 10.53
N ASN A 16 3.89 -3.45 10.03
CA ASN A 16 4.35 -2.24 10.72
C ASN A 16 4.83 -1.16 9.75
N VAL A 17 4.64 0.10 10.12
CA VAL A 17 5.12 1.27 9.38
C VAL A 17 5.80 2.20 10.37
N THR A 18 7.13 2.30 10.29
CA THR A 18 7.96 3.04 11.25
C THR A 18 8.79 4.09 10.51
N PRO A 19 8.87 5.34 11.00
CA PRO A 19 9.78 6.34 10.45
C PRO A 19 11.25 5.96 10.72
N ASN A 20 12.12 6.21 9.74
CA ASN A 20 13.56 5.98 9.79
C ASN A 20 14.29 7.20 9.21
N ASP A 21 15.55 7.42 9.57
CA ASP A 21 16.34 8.57 9.10
C ASP A 21 16.49 8.61 7.56
N GLN A 22 16.38 7.45 6.91
CA GLN A 22 16.48 7.31 5.46
C GLN A 22 15.12 7.27 4.73
N GLY A 23 13.99 7.34 5.47
CA GLY A 23 12.64 7.27 4.89
C GLY A 23 11.62 6.58 5.78
N ILE A 24 10.71 5.80 5.19
CA ILE A 24 9.67 5.07 5.94
C ILE A 24 9.97 3.58 5.84
N LEU A 25 10.23 2.94 6.98
CA LEU A 25 10.37 1.48 7.06
C LEU A 25 8.97 0.86 7.04
N ILE A 26 8.74 -0.01 6.08
CA ILE A 26 7.51 -0.76 5.90
C ILE A 26 7.86 -2.23 6.11
N GLU A 27 7.30 -2.84 7.13
CA GLU A 27 7.45 -4.27 7.42
C GLU A 27 6.17 -4.99 7.04
N GLY A 28 6.28 -6.02 6.21
CA GLY A 28 5.14 -6.80 5.78
C GLY A 28 5.49 -8.25 5.49
N LYS A 29 4.46 -9.08 5.35
CA LYS A 29 4.57 -10.47 4.91
C LYS A 29 4.06 -10.57 3.48
N ILE A 30 4.93 -10.92 2.54
CA ILE A 30 4.52 -11.23 1.17
C ILE A 30 4.05 -12.69 1.13
N MET A 31 2.88 -12.94 0.55
CA MET A 31 2.27 -14.28 0.42
C MET A 31 2.16 -15.06 1.74
N GLY A 32 1.99 -14.36 2.87
CA GLY A 32 1.76 -14.96 4.19
C GLY A 32 2.98 -15.58 4.88
N THR A 33 4.11 -15.75 4.19
CA THR A 33 5.27 -16.51 4.70
C THR A 33 6.60 -15.78 4.65
N MET A 34 6.80 -14.80 3.77
CA MET A 34 8.10 -14.13 3.62
C MET A 34 8.10 -12.74 4.29
N PRO A 35 8.79 -12.54 5.43
CA PRO A 35 8.95 -11.23 6.03
C PRO A 35 9.88 -10.38 5.15
N MET A 36 9.39 -9.24 4.70
CA MET A 36 10.17 -8.29 3.92
C MET A 36 10.15 -6.94 4.63
N LYS A 37 11.34 -6.38 4.83
CA LYS A 37 11.51 -4.99 5.28
C LYS A 37 11.82 -4.15 4.06
N VAL A 38 10.94 -3.20 3.75
CA VAL A 38 11.10 -2.29 2.62
C VAL A 38 11.30 -0.89 3.16
N VAL A 39 12.32 -0.18 2.68
CA VAL A 39 12.53 1.23 3.02
C VAL A 39 12.03 2.09 1.87
N LEU A 40 10.98 2.85 2.13
CA LEU A 40 10.48 3.85 1.20
C LEU A 40 11.30 5.13 1.38
N ARG A 41 12.24 5.36 0.45
CA ARG A 41 13.09 6.55 0.43
C ARG A 41 12.31 7.77 -0.08
N PRO A 42 12.69 9.01 0.29
CA PRO A 42 12.04 10.23 -0.18
C PRO A 42 12.00 10.38 -1.72
N GLU A 43 13.01 9.87 -2.43
CA GLU A 43 13.07 9.89 -3.90
C GLU A 43 11.98 9.02 -4.53
N GLU A 44 11.82 7.80 -4.03
CA GLU A 44 10.76 6.86 -4.43
C GLU A 44 9.39 7.43 -4.11
N LEU A 45 9.25 8.10 -2.97
CA LEU A 45 8.00 8.76 -2.58
C LEU A 45 7.65 9.90 -3.56
N ARG A 46 8.62 10.74 -3.95
CA ARG A 46 8.41 11.77 -4.99
C ARG A 46 8.09 11.17 -6.35
N ALA A 47 8.73 10.07 -6.73
CA ALA A 47 8.40 9.35 -7.96
C ALA A 47 6.97 8.80 -7.90
N GLY A 48 6.57 8.23 -6.76
CA GLY A 48 5.21 7.79 -6.45
C GLY A 48 4.17 8.90 -6.60
N LEU A 49 4.45 10.08 -6.05
CA LEU A 49 3.57 11.26 -6.15
C LEU A 49 3.36 11.71 -7.60
N LYS A 50 4.32 11.50 -8.51
CA LYS A 50 4.12 11.80 -9.94
C LYS A 50 3.08 10.91 -10.61
N PHE A 51 2.87 9.70 -10.10
CA PHE A 51 1.80 8.82 -10.61
C PHE A 51 0.40 9.23 -10.12
N ILE A 52 0.33 10.11 -9.12
CA ILE A 52 -0.94 10.65 -8.62
C ILE A 52 -1.45 11.71 -9.61
N SER A 53 -2.23 11.26 -10.59
CA SER A 53 -2.97 12.15 -11.49
C SER A 53 -4.20 12.74 -10.80
N PRO A 54 -4.73 13.89 -11.25
CA PRO A 54 -5.96 14.48 -10.70
C PRO A 54 -7.14 13.49 -10.67
N ARG A 55 -7.23 12.60 -11.67
CA ARG A 55 -8.23 11.53 -11.75
C ARG A 55 -8.06 10.49 -10.64
N LEU A 56 -6.82 10.13 -10.32
CA LEU A 56 -6.50 9.24 -9.19
C LEU A 56 -6.87 9.90 -7.85
N ILE A 57 -6.66 11.20 -7.69
CA ILE A 57 -7.08 11.94 -6.48
C ILE A 57 -8.60 11.85 -6.29
N PHE A 58 -9.40 12.12 -7.33
CA PHE A 58 -10.86 11.95 -7.26
C PHE A 58 -11.25 10.51 -6.96
N THR A 59 -10.53 9.53 -7.49
CA THR A 59 -10.77 8.10 -7.21
C THR A 59 -10.47 7.78 -5.74
N LEU A 60 -9.32 8.21 -5.21
CA LEU A 60 -8.92 8.02 -3.81
C LEU A 60 -9.91 8.68 -2.86
N LEU A 61 -10.32 9.93 -3.13
CA LEU A 61 -11.35 10.62 -2.38
C LEU A 61 -12.67 9.84 -2.43
N SER A 62 -13.11 9.40 -3.61
CA SER A 62 -14.34 8.60 -3.74
C SER A 62 -14.25 7.27 -2.99
N MET A 63 -13.07 6.64 -2.94
CA MET A 63 -12.85 5.37 -2.24
C MET A 63 -12.93 5.51 -0.72
N LEU A 64 -12.57 6.67 -0.16
CA LEU A 64 -12.74 6.94 1.27
C LEU A 64 -14.23 7.02 1.67
N PHE A 65 -15.10 7.46 0.76
CA PHE A 65 -16.56 7.59 1.00
C PHE A 65 -17.37 6.41 0.44
N ARG A 66 -16.78 5.56 -0.39
CA ARG A 66 -17.46 4.38 -0.95
C ARG A 66 -17.50 3.29 0.14
N LYS A 67 -18.71 2.85 0.51
CA LYS A 67 -18.92 1.72 1.43
C LYS A 67 -18.00 0.58 1.02
N SER A 68 -17.23 0.06 1.98
CA SER A 68 -16.38 -1.11 1.80
C SER A 68 -17.25 -2.30 1.39
N GLY A 69 -17.38 -2.52 0.08
CA GLY A 69 -17.79 -3.80 -0.45
C GLY A 69 -16.68 -4.77 -0.09
N GLN A 70 -16.76 -5.36 1.11
CA GLN A 70 -15.92 -6.48 1.50
C GLN A 70 -15.93 -7.47 0.33
N PRO A 71 -14.76 -7.91 -0.17
CA PRO A 71 -14.75 -9.06 -1.04
C PRO A 71 -15.34 -10.19 -0.21
N LYS A 72 -16.53 -10.67 -0.61
CA LYS A 72 -17.13 -11.87 -0.05
C LYS A 72 -16.07 -12.98 -0.09
N LYS A 73 -15.89 -13.60 1.07
CA LYS A 73 -15.02 -14.73 1.38
C LYS A 73 -14.99 -15.77 0.26
#